data_AF-A0A5C7Q350-F1
#
_entry.id   AF-A0A5C7Q350-F1
#
_cell.length_a   1.000
_cell.length_b   1.000
_cell.length_c   1.000
_cell.angle_alpha   90.00
_cell.angle_beta   90.00
_cell.angle_gamma   90.00
#
_symmetry.space_group_name_H-M   'P 1'
#
loop_
_entity.id
_entity.type
_entity.pdbx_description
1 polymer ?
#
loop_
_entity_poly.entity_id
_entity_poly.type
_entity_poly.pdbx_seq_one_letter_code
_entity_poly.pdbx_strand_id
1 'polypeptide(L)'
;MSPARMQRLSVLLVVPQGREAGHEGSGLSNGSGHKYEAKESGGRVMEKHSEEWRKCVLSDGFYEVSDRGRVRISATGAIKCQRKSQFGYMVILRAKSKRRVRMLVHRMVAMAFIGIPDGKEVDHIDRNRANAVLSNLRVVNRSGNMANRQTLESGKWYSKYKG
;
A
#
# COMPACT_ATOMS: atom_id res chain seq x y z
N MET A 1 -15.46 -20.57 -37.40
CA MET A 1 -16.40 -21.11 -36.40
C MET A 1 -16.65 -20.06 -35.32
N SER A 2 -17.91 -19.67 -35.15
CA SER A 2 -18.51 -18.92 -34.03
C SER A 2 -19.87 -19.61 -33.81
N PRO A 3 -20.42 -19.70 -32.58
CA PRO A 3 -20.78 -18.57 -31.71
C PRO A 3 -20.29 -18.82 -30.24
N ALA A 4 -20.58 -18.04 -29.18
CA ALA A 4 -21.88 -17.58 -28.72
C ALA A 4 -21.85 -16.32 -27.83
N ARG A 5 -22.95 -15.56 -27.96
CA ARG A 5 -23.28 -14.34 -27.21
C ARG A 5 -24.07 -14.72 -25.96
N MET A 6 -23.47 -14.62 -24.76
CA MET A 6 -24.22 -14.77 -23.51
C MET A 6 -24.79 -13.43 -23.05
N GLN A 7 -26.12 -13.33 -23.05
CA GLN A 7 -26.84 -12.30 -22.31
C GLN A 7 -26.88 -12.70 -20.83
N ARG A 8 -26.80 -11.73 -19.90
CA ARG A 8 -27.20 -11.98 -18.51
C ARG A 8 -28.13 -10.88 -17.99
N LEU A 9 -29.40 -11.28 -18.01
CA LEU A 9 -30.58 -10.72 -17.36
C LEU A 9 -30.31 -9.76 -16.18
N SER A 10 -30.87 -8.56 -16.33
CA SER A 10 -31.20 -7.66 -15.22
C SER A 10 -32.25 -8.31 -14.32
N VAL A 11 -31.99 -8.39 -13.01
CA VAL A 11 -33.02 -8.74 -12.01
C VAL A 11 -33.26 -7.52 -11.13
N LEU A 12 -34.31 -6.78 -11.47
CA LEU A 12 -34.84 -5.70 -10.64
C LEU A 12 -35.76 -6.33 -9.60
N LEU A 13 -35.30 -6.44 -8.34
CA LEU A 13 -36.17 -6.83 -7.22
C LEU A 13 -36.68 -5.57 -6.53
N VAL A 14 -38.00 -5.42 -6.45
CA VAL A 14 -38.70 -4.27 -5.84
C VAL A 14 -39.68 -4.81 -4.80
N VAL A 15 -40.06 -3.96 -3.82
CA VAL A 15 -41.18 -4.13 -2.85
C VAL A 15 -40.84 -5.06 -1.65
N PRO A 16 -41.36 -4.83 -0.41
CA PRO A 16 -42.23 -3.74 0.09
C PRO A 16 -41.64 -2.85 1.21
N GLN A 17 -42.33 -1.73 1.47
CA GLN A 17 -42.27 -1.01 2.75
C GLN A 17 -43.11 -1.71 3.84
N GLY A 18 -42.67 -1.65 5.10
CA GLY A 18 -43.37 -2.20 6.27
C GLY A 18 -43.81 -1.12 7.28
N ARG A 19 -45.04 -1.27 7.78
CA ARG A 19 -45.81 -0.41 8.70
C ARG A 19 -46.35 -1.32 9.84
N GLU A 20 -46.51 -0.93 11.11
CA GLU A 20 -46.24 0.30 11.88
C GLU A 20 -45.44 -0.09 13.16
N ALA A 21 -45.32 0.60 14.30
CA ALA A 21 -45.86 1.85 14.88
C ALA A 21 -44.75 2.48 15.80
N GLY A 22 -44.92 3.22 16.91
CA GLY A 22 -46.06 3.67 17.71
C GLY A 22 -45.70 3.78 19.21
N HIS A 23 -45.39 4.99 19.71
CA HIS A 23 -45.51 5.32 21.14
C HIS A 23 -45.61 6.84 21.32
N GLU A 24 -46.62 7.31 22.04
CA GLU A 24 -46.85 8.72 22.32
C GLU A 24 -46.16 9.12 23.63
N GLY A 25 -45.61 10.33 23.68
CA GLY A 25 -44.94 10.87 24.87
C GLY A 25 -44.97 12.39 24.86
N SER A 26 -45.93 12.97 25.58
CA SER A 26 -46.15 14.42 25.68
C SER A 26 -45.25 15.07 26.74
N GLY A 27 -44.80 16.31 26.51
CA GLY A 27 -44.28 17.14 27.60
C GLY A 27 -43.24 18.22 27.27
N LEU A 28 -43.73 19.45 27.03
CA LEU A 28 -43.13 20.74 27.45
C LEU A 28 -41.77 21.20 26.87
N SER A 29 -41.88 22.00 25.80
CA SER A 29 -41.30 23.36 25.64
C SER A 29 -39.97 23.74 26.33
N ASN A 30 -38.98 24.15 25.52
CA ASN A 30 -38.56 25.57 25.41
C ASN A 30 -37.44 25.83 24.37
N GLY A 31 -37.56 26.94 23.64
CA GLY A 31 -36.40 27.76 23.27
C GLY A 31 -35.70 27.56 21.90
N SER A 32 -35.60 28.67 21.15
CA SER A 32 -34.66 28.95 20.05
C SER A 32 -34.70 28.06 18.79
N GLY A 33 -35.46 28.52 17.79
CA GLY A 33 -35.42 27.97 16.44
C GLY A 33 -34.17 28.38 15.66
N HIS A 34 -33.12 27.56 15.71
CA HIS A 34 -32.06 27.60 14.70
C HIS A 34 -32.49 26.79 13.48
N LYS A 35 -32.89 27.49 12.41
CA LYS A 35 -33.23 26.90 11.10
C LYS A 35 -31.96 26.35 10.43
N TYR A 36 -31.53 25.14 10.79
CA TYR A 36 -30.51 24.42 10.03
C TYR A 36 -31.11 23.94 8.71
N GLU A 37 -30.87 24.70 7.64
CA GLU A 37 -31.01 24.19 6.28
C GLU A 37 -30.01 23.07 6.08
N ALA A 38 -30.50 21.83 6.09
CA ALA A 38 -29.74 20.66 5.68
C ALA A 38 -29.45 20.77 4.18
N LYS A 39 -28.37 21.48 3.85
CA LYS A 39 -27.79 21.45 2.51
C LYS A 39 -27.31 20.02 2.27
N GLU A 40 -27.94 19.31 1.35
CA GLU A 40 -27.52 17.98 0.92
C GLU A 40 -26.14 18.07 0.25
N SER A 41 -25.10 18.09 1.07
CA SER A 41 -23.72 17.99 0.60
C SER A 41 -23.52 16.59 0.05
N GLY A 42 -23.69 16.44 -1.27
CA GLY A 42 -23.66 15.18 -1.99
C GLY A 42 -22.57 14.26 -1.46
N GLY A 43 -23.00 13.14 -0.87
CA GLY A 43 -22.12 12.22 -0.17
C GLY A 43 -21.08 11.65 -1.12
N ARG A 44 -19.84 12.16 -1.04
CA ARG A 44 -18.70 11.60 -1.77
C ARG A 44 -18.46 10.19 -1.23
N VAL A 45 -18.97 9.19 -1.96
CA VAL A 45 -18.71 7.78 -1.71
C VAL A 45 -17.20 7.58 -1.75
N MET A 46 -16.58 7.50 -0.58
CA MET A 46 -15.16 7.18 -0.48
C MET A 46 -15.02 5.68 -0.69
N GLU A 47 -14.72 5.27 -1.92
CA GLU A 47 -14.39 3.89 -2.24
C GLU A 47 -13.21 3.44 -1.37
N LYS A 48 -13.53 2.61 -0.38
CA LYS A 48 -12.58 2.10 0.60
C LYS A 48 -11.77 0.97 -0.03
N HIS A 49 -10.77 1.34 -0.85
CA HIS A 49 -9.84 0.37 -1.44
C HIS A 49 -9.29 -0.58 -0.36
N SER A 50 -9.61 -1.86 -0.52
CA SER A 50 -9.03 -2.95 0.25
C SER A 50 -7.53 -3.04 -0.06
N GLU A 51 -6.75 -3.43 0.94
CA GLU A 51 -5.32 -3.69 0.77
C GLU A 51 -5.11 -4.93 -0.11
N GLU A 52 -4.36 -4.79 -1.20
CA GLU A 52 -3.99 -5.91 -2.06
C GLU A 52 -2.81 -6.68 -1.46
N TRP A 53 -2.84 -8.01 -1.56
CA TRP A 53 -1.76 -8.88 -1.09
C TRP A 53 -1.28 -9.80 -2.21
N ARG A 54 0.04 -9.87 -2.44
CA ARG A 54 0.67 -10.70 -3.48
C ARG A 54 1.84 -11.51 -2.93
N LYS A 55 2.03 -12.72 -3.44
CA LYS A 55 3.17 -13.60 -3.08
C LYS A 55 4.48 -13.00 -3.56
N CYS A 56 5.47 -12.93 -2.67
CA CYS A 56 6.78 -12.38 -3.03
C CYS A 56 7.74 -13.47 -3.52
N VAL A 57 8.10 -13.44 -4.81
CA VAL A 57 9.01 -14.42 -5.44
C VAL A 57 10.38 -14.47 -4.72
N LEU A 58 10.90 -13.31 -4.26
CA LEU A 58 12.16 -13.24 -3.50
C LEU A 58 12.15 -14.03 -2.18
N SER A 59 10.97 -14.44 -1.70
CA SER A 59 10.82 -15.23 -0.47
C SER A 59 10.75 -16.74 -0.69
N ASP A 60 10.90 -17.22 -1.93
CA ASP A 60 10.53 -18.57 -2.35
C ASP A 60 9.02 -18.85 -2.07
N GLY A 61 8.17 -17.82 -2.13
CA GLY A 61 6.72 -17.90 -1.84
C GLY A 61 6.32 -17.94 -0.36
N PHE A 62 7.26 -17.93 0.59
CA PHE A 62 6.99 -18.02 2.04
C PHE A 62 6.32 -16.78 2.64
N TYR A 63 6.43 -15.62 1.98
CA TYR A 63 5.81 -14.37 2.40
C TYR A 63 4.95 -13.76 1.31
N GLU A 64 3.83 -13.18 1.74
CA GLU A 64 3.03 -12.24 0.97
C GLU A 64 3.33 -10.83 1.42
N VAL A 65 3.27 -9.89 0.48
CA VAL A 65 3.44 -8.46 0.71
C VAL A 65 2.24 -7.70 0.20
N SER A 66 1.95 -6.57 0.84
CA SER A 66 0.87 -5.69 0.42
C SER A 66 1.31 -4.46 -0.34
N ASP A 67 0.36 -3.84 -1.05
CA ASP A 67 0.50 -2.51 -1.64
C ASP A 67 0.85 -1.45 -0.57
N ARG A 68 0.49 -1.68 0.70
CA ARG A 68 0.82 -0.79 1.84
C ARG A 68 2.14 -1.10 2.52
N GLY A 69 3.00 -1.93 1.92
CA GLY A 69 4.31 -2.26 2.49
C GLY A 69 4.24 -3.12 3.76
N ARG A 70 3.15 -3.86 3.96
CA ARG A 70 3.07 -4.90 5.01
C ARG A 70 3.58 -6.23 4.47
N VAL A 71 4.03 -7.09 5.38
CA VAL A 71 4.52 -8.44 5.07
C VAL A 71 3.83 -9.43 5.98
N ARG A 72 3.36 -10.56 5.45
CA ARG A 72 2.73 -11.64 6.22
C ARG A 72 3.23 -13.01 5.79
N ILE A 73 3.13 -14.00 6.65
CA ILE A 73 3.47 -15.40 6.35
C ILE A 73 2.39 -15.97 5.43
N SER A 74 2.74 -16.46 4.24
CA SER A 74 1.76 -16.96 3.26
C SER A 74 0.91 -18.12 3.78
N ALA A 75 1.50 -18.96 4.64
CA ALA A 75 0.85 -20.17 5.18
C ALA A 75 -0.11 -19.90 6.36
N THR A 76 0.04 -18.79 7.08
CA THR A 76 -0.74 -18.52 8.31
C THR A 76 -1.43 -17.15 8.33
N GLY A 77 -1.20 -16.30 7.33
CA GLY A 77 -1.70 -14.92 7.29
C GLY A 77 -1.09 -13.98 8.34
N ALA A 78 -0.28 -14.48 9.28
CA ALA A 78 0.25 -13.70 10.39
C ALA A 78 1.21 -12.60 9.92
N ILE A 79 0.97 -11.37 10.38
CA ILE A 79 1.79 -10.20 10.06
C ILE A 79 3.21 -10.39 10.61
N LYS A 80 4.21 -10.25 9.74
CA LYS A 80 5.62 -10.42 10.08
C LYS A 80 6.18 -9.11 10.65
N CYS A 81 6.75 -9.16 11.86
CA CYS A 81 7.40 -8.00 12.46
C CYS A 81 8.51 -7.45 11.55
N GLN A 82 8.35 -6.21 11.12
CA GLN A 82 9.32 -5.47 10.32
C GLN A 82 10.18 -4.59 11.23
N ARG A 83 11.42 -4.32 10.84
CA ARG A 83 12.35 -3.47 11.61
C ARG A 83 13.06 -2.50 10.69
N LYS A 84 13.40 -1.30 11.19
CA LYS A 84 14.32 -0.40 10.50
C LYS A 84 15.74 -0.99 10.56
N SER A 85 16.42 -1.00 9.42
CA SER A 85 17.86 -1.28 9.32
C SER A 85 18.67 -0.02 9.68
N GLN A 86 19.98 -0.19 9.94
CA GLN A 86 20.93 0.91 10.16
C GLN A 86 20.97 1.96 9.03
N PHE A 87 20.49 1.61 7.83
CA PHE A 87 20.43 2.49 6.66
C PHE A 87 19.03 3.12 6.44
N GLY A 88 18.10 2.95 7.39
CA GLY A 88 16.73 3.49 7.35
C GLY A 88 15.68 2.59 6.67
N TYR A 89 16.10 1.60 5.88
CA TYR A 89 15.15 0.72 5.17
C TYR A 89 14.39 -0.22 6.10
N MET A 90 13.09 -0.43 5.85
CA MET A 90 12.33 -1.51 6.49
C MET A 90 12.77 -2.89 5.99
N VAL A 91 12.99 -3.81 6.93
CA VAL A 91 13.44 -5.18 6.68
C VAL A 91 12.66 -6.21 7.49
N ILE A 92 12.57 -7.44 6.97
CA ILE A 92 12.24 -8.63 7.76
C ILE A 92 13.46 -9.55 7.91
N LEU A 93 13.44 -10.39 8.95
CA LEU A 93 14.39 -11.48 9.13
C LEU A 93 13.72 -12.81 8.83
N ARG A 94 14.21 -13.52 7.81
CA ARG A 94 13.85 -14.90 7.48
C ARG A 94 14.93 -15.84 8.03
N ALA A 95 14.54 -16.86 8.77
CA ALA A 95 15.44 -17.99 9.03
C ALA A 95 15.53 -18.85 7.76
N LYS A 96 16.74 -19.10 7.26
CA LYS A 96 16.99 -20.02 6.15
C LYS A 96 18.21 -20.88 6.53
N SER A 97 17.95 -22.16 6.82
CA SER A 97 18.93 -23.05 7.49
C SER A 97 19.47 -22.41 8.79
N LYS A 98 20.75 -22.61 9.12
CA LYS A 98 21.43 -22.11 10.32
C LYS A 98 21.70 -20.59 10.35
N ARG A 99 21.13 -19.79 9.44
CA ARG A 99 21.38 -18.34 9.31
C ARG A 99 20.09 -17.52 9.19
N ARG A 100 20.14 -16.25 9.62
CA ARG A 100 19.08 -15.25 9.41
C ARG A 100 19.42 -14.38 8.21
N VAL A 101 18.57 -14.39 7.20
CA VAL A 101 18.68 -13.55 5.99
C VAL A 101 17.80 -12.30 6.17
N ARG A 102 18.36 -11.13 5.86
CA ARG A 102 17.61 -9.87 5.82
C ARG A 102 16.93 -9.74 4.46
N MET A 103 15.64 -9.40 4.42
CA MET A 103 14.94 -9.07 3.18
C MET A 103 14.44 -7.64 3.24
N LEU A 104 14.72 -6.85 2.19
CA LEU A 104 14.33 -5.45 2.07
C LEU A 104 12.86 -5.34 1.64
N VAL A 105 12.01 -4.70 2.44
CA VAL A 105 10.55 -4.71 2.23
C VAL A 105 10.17 -4.00 0.93
N HIS A 106 10.76 -2.84 0.64
CA HIS A 106 10.51 -2.12 -0.62
C HIS A 106 10.86 -2.96 -1.86
N ARG A 107 11.92 -3.80 -1.82
CA ARG A 107 12.23 -4.73 -2.93
C ARG A 107 11.23 -5.88 -3.01
N MET A 108 10.72 -6.36 -1.88
CA MET A 108 9.69 -7.40 -1.87
C MET A 108 8.38 -6.89 -2.49
N VAL A 109 7.95 -5.66 -2.14
CA VAL A 109 6.78 -4.98 -2.71
C VAL A 109 6.99 -4.72 -4.21
N ALA A 110 8.07 -4.02 -4.59
CA ALA A 110 8.33 -3.70 -5.99
C ALA A 110 8.42 -4.96 -6.87
N MET A 111 9.04 -6.05 -6.39
CA MET A 111 9.09 -7.31 -7.15
C MET A 111 7.71 -7.99 -7.29
N ALA A 112 6.82 -7.87 -6.31
CA ALA A 112 5.50 -8.50 -6.34
C ALA A 112 4.43 -7.72 -7.15
N PHE A 113 4.61 -6.40 -7.30
CA PHE A 113 3.62 -5.52 -7.93
C PHE A 113 4.08 -4.87 -9.24
N ILE A 114 5.36 -4.50 -9.35
CA ILE A 114 5.94 -3.80 -10.52
C ILE A 114 6.81 -4.74 -11.37
N GLY A 115 7.51 -5.67 -10.70
CA GLY A 115 8.66 -6.37 -11.27
C GLY A 115 9.92 -5.50 -11.24
N ILE A 116 11.08 -6.12 -11.06
CA ILE A 116 12.38 -5.42 -11.08
C ILE A 116 13.24 -6.07 -12.17
N PRO A 117 13.36 -5.45 -13.36
CA PRO A 117 14.26 -5.91 -14.41
C PRO A 117 15.72 -5.93 -13.94
N ASP A 118 16.54 -6.76 -14.57
CA ASP A 118 17.96 -6.83 -14.23
C ASP A 118 18.69 -5.48 -14.44
N GLY A 119 19.71 -5.23 -13.63
CA GLY A 119 20.44 -3.97 -13.61
C GLY A 119 19.64 -2.75 -13.12
N LYS A 120 18.40 -2.90 -12.65
CA LYS A 120 17.59 -1.81 -12.08
C LYS A 120 17.49 -1.85 -10.55
N GLU A 121 17.28 -0.69 -9.96
CA GLU A 121 17.18 -0.47 -8.52
C GLU A 121 15.80 0.11 -8.16
N VAL A 122 15.41 0.02 -6.89
CA VAL A 122 14.12 0.54 -6.39
C VAL A 122 14.37 1.77 -5.55
N ASP A 123 13.77 2.89 -5.93
CA ASP A 123 13.90 4.20 -5.31
C ASP A 123 12.60 4.62 -4.62
N HIS A 124 12.71 5.47 -3.59
CA HIS A 124 11.58 5.99 -2.80
C HIS A 124 11.31 7.43 -3.21
N ILE A 125 10.10 7.73 -3.70
CA ILE A 125 9.73 9.03 -4.28
C ILE A 125 9.84 10.14 -3.22
N ASP A 126 9.34 9.88 -2.00
CA ASP A 126 9.45 10.77 -0.84
C ASP A 126 10.83 10.80 -0.16
N ARG A 127 11.81 10.04 -0.69
CA ARG A 127 13.17 9.82 -0.11
C ARG A 127 13.17 9.16 1.29
N ASN A 128 12.02 8.80 1.85
CA ASN A 128 11.89 8.13 3.13
C ASN A 128 11.97 6.61 2.97
N ARG A 129 13.16 6.08 3.24
CA ARG A 129 13.49 4.64 3.17
C ARG A 129 12.61 3.74 4.05
N ALA A 130 11.87 4.29 5.01
CA ALA A 130 10.93 3.54 5.82
C ALA A 130 9.54 3.40 5.18
N ASN A 131 9.18 4.26 4.22
CA ASN A 131 7.89 4.25 3.54
C ASN A 131 7.89 3.30 2.33
N ALA A 132 7.66 2.02 2.59
CA ALA A 132 7.65 0.97 1.56
C ALA A 132 6.28 0.75 0.87
N VAL A 133 5.38 1.73 0.91
CA VAL A 133 4.08 1.69 0.20
C VAL A 133 4.32 1.73 -1.30
N LEU A 134 3.60 0.91 -2.07
CA LEU A 134 3.74 0.73 -3.52
C LEU A 134 3.72 2.05 -4.30
N SER A 135 2.79 2.97 -3.97
CA SER A 135 2.67 4.29 -4.60
C SER A 135 3.86 5.22 -4.33
N ASN A 136 4.72 4.91 -3.37
CA ASN A 136 5.96 5.63 -3.08
C ASN A 136 7.19 4.99 -3.75
N LEU A 137 7.05 3.86 -4.44
CA LEU A 137 8.18 3.14 -5.04
C LEU A 137 8.23 3.32 -6.55
N ARG A 138 9.44 3.52 -7.08
CA ARG A 138 9.71 3.52 -8.52
C ARG A 138 10.95 2.69 -8.84
N VAL A 139 10.98 2.12 -10.05
CA VAL A 139 12.13 1.35 -10.54
C VAL A 139 12.99 2.27 -11.43
N VAL A 140 14.28 2.40 -11.08
CA VAL A 140 15.24 3.30 -11.74
C VAL A 140 16.41 2.52 -12.33
N ASN A 141 16.98 3.01 -13.44
CA ASN A 141 18.21 2.45 -13.99
C ASN A 141 19.39 2.80 -13.07
N ARG A 142 20.34 1.87 -12.89
CA ARG A 142 21.51 2.05 -12.03
C ARG A 142 22.41 3.24 -12.43
N SER A 143 22.48 3.55 -13.72
CA SER A 143 23.12 4.77 -14.26
C SER A 143 22.42 6.07 -13.83
N GLY A 144 21.11 6.06 -13.63
CA GLY A 144 20.33 7.20 -13.14
C GLY A 144 20.45 7.42 -11.62
N ASN A 145 20.74 6.38 -10.84
CA ASN A 145 20.85 6.52 -9.37
C ASN A 145 22.08 7.35 -8.94
N MET A 146 23.12 7.42 -9.77
CA MET A 146 24.27 8.31 -9.52
C MET A 146 23.93 9.80 -9.71
N ALA A 147 22.99 10.14 -10.60
CA ALA A 147 22.57 11.53 -10.83
C ALA A 147 21.81 12.12 -9.62
N ASN A 148 21.00 11.31 -8.92
CA ASN A 148 20.24 11.76 -7.74
C ASN A 148 21.09 11.80 -6.45
N ARG A 149 22.39 11.46 -6.51
CA ARG A 149 23.36 11.61 -5.41
C ARG A 149 24.10 12.96 -5.45
N GLN A 150 24.15 13.63 -6.60
CA GLN A 150 24.91 14.88 -6.79
C GLN A 150 23.99 16.10 -6.78
N THR A 151 23.51 16.50 -5.61
CA THR A 151 23.05 17.88 -5.33
C THR A 151 22.91 18.14 -3.82
N LEU A 152 23.92 17.69 -3.06
CA LEU A 152 24.24 18.26 -1.74
C LEU A 152 25.73 18.61 -1.73
N GLU A 153 25.98 19.81 -2.23
CA GLU A 153 27.00 20.78 -1.79
C GLU A 153 28.44 20.29 -1.51
N SER A 154 29.34 20.76 -2.38
CA SER A 154 30.54 21.51 -1.96
C SER A 154 31.65 20.79 -1.17
N GLY A 155 32.72 20.42 -1.88
CA GLY A 155 34.08 20.60 -1.37
C GLY A 155 35.07 19.43 -1.44
N LYS A 156 36.13 19.62 -2.23
CA LYS A 156 37.49 19.06 -2.05
C LYS A 156 37.62 17.53 -1.95
N TRP A 157 37.79 16.88 -3.11
CA TRP A 157 38.52 15.60 -3.18
C TRP A 157 40.04 15.86 -3.12
N TYR A 158 40.72 15.29 -2.12
CA TYR A 158 42.19 15.28 -2.05
C TYR A 158 42.69 13.86 -2.30
N SER A 159 43.41 13.63 -3.40
CA SER A 159 44.04 12.32 -3.70
C SER A 159 45.45 12.30 -3.14
N LYS A 160 45.76 11.36 -2.23
CA LYS A 160 47.07 11.27 -1.54
C LYS A 160 47.92 10.06 -1.96
N TYR A 161 47.69 9.50 -3.15
CA TYR A 161 48.51 8.40 -3.67
C TYR A 161 48.92 8.65 -5.14
N LYS A 162 50.09 9.29 -5.27
CA LYS A 162 50.99 9.28 -6.43
C LYS A 162 52.41 9.19 -5.88
N GLY A 163 53.26 8.35 -6.48
CA GLY A 163 54.61 8.02 -5.97
C GLY A 163 54.59 6.62 -5.40
#